data_AF-A0A2X2TI73-F1
#
_entry.id   AF-A0A2X2TI73-F1
#
_cell.length_a   1.000
_cell.length_b   1.000
_cell.length_c   1.000
_cell.angle_alpha   90.00
_cell.angle_beta   90.00
_cell.angle_gamma   90.00
#
_symmetry.space_group_name_H-M   'P 1'
#
loop_
_entity.id
_entity.type
_entity.pdbx_description
1 polymer ?
#
loop_
_entity_poly.entity_id
_entity_poly.type
_entity_poly.pdbx_seq_one_letter_code
_entity_poly.pdbx_strand_id
1 'polypeptide(L)'
;MKQLLYLILILPLLAMTPPNKEAKQRKVVEEYVHTLLNTDDDTIRAIRNNEDIAKLSSLLKLTRIYTKEEIDNAIDFLLFVKRTLKGHKYKILNFKEANKKLKGEGGAVASDRGDVYYIYDIDQKDVFFQAAVVVDDDNKIISIAIGMCDHPQRLCFLYL
;
A
#
# COMPACT_ATOMS: atom_id res chain seq x y z
N MET A 1 -17.11 -34.71 -30.44
CA MET A 1 -17.03 -34.49 -28.98
C MET A 1 -15.69 -33.93 -28.49
N LYS A 2 -14.53 -34.18 -29.13
CA LYS A 2 -13.24 -33.59 -28.70
C LYS A 2 -13.09 -32.08 -28.99
N GLN A 3 -13.61 -31.58 -30.11
CA GLN A 3 -13.47 -30.15 -30.48
C GLN A 3 -14.35 -29.21 -29.64
N LEU A 4 -15.51 -29.67 -29.17
CA LEU A 4 -16.39 -28.87 -28.30
C LEU A 4 -15.75 -28.60 -26.93
N LEU A 5 -14.97 -29.57 -26.42
CA LEU A 5 -14.27 -29.47 -25.14
C LEU A 5 -13.13 -28.43 -25.17
N TYR A 6 -12.45 -28.28 -26.31
CA TYR A 6 -11.41 -27.24 -26.44
C TYR A 6 -12.03 -25.84 -26.42
N LEU A 7 -13.16 -25.59 -27.10
CA LEU A 7 -13.80 -24.27 -27.05
C LEU A 7 -14.23 -23.87 -25.63
N ILE A 8 -14.81 -24.82 -24.86
CA ILE A 8 -15.28 -24.57 -23.49
C ILE A 8 -14.10 -24.29 -22.54
N LEU A 9 -12.90 -24.82 -22.81
CA LEU A 9 -11.70 -24.56 -22.00
C LEU A 9 -11.01 -23.22 -22.32
N ILE A 10 -11.17 -22.68 -23.53
CA ILE A 10 -10.45 -21.46 -23.97
C ILE A 10 -11.28 -20.19 -23.70
N LEU A 11 -12.62 -20.31 -23.68
CA LEU A 11 -13.54 -19.21 -23.42
C LEU A 11 -13.37 -18.52 -22.04
N PRO A 12 -13.06 -19.22 -20.93
CA PRO A 12 -12.79 -18.56 -19.64
C PRO A 12 -11.46 -17.78 -19.64
N LEU A 13 -10.47 -18.21 -20.43
CA LEU A 13 -9.18 -17.52 -20.53
C LEU A 13 -9.27 -16.21 -21.33
N LEU A 14 -10.17 -16.13 -22.32
CA LEU A 14 -10.38 -14.94 -23.15
C LEU A 14 -11.25 -13.87 -22.46
N ALA A 15 -11.90 -14.21 -21.33
CA ALA A 15 -12.74 -13.30 -20.56
C ALA A 15 -11.98 -12.53 -19.46
N MET A 16 -10.66 -12.68 -19.36
CA MET A 16 -9.85 -11.78 -18.52
C MET A 16 -9.75 -10.43 -19.22
N THR A 17 -10.76 -9.58 -18.99
CA THR A 17 -10.61 -8.15 -19.21
C THR A 17 -9.34 -7.72 -18.48
N PRO A 18 -8.40 -7.00 -19.13
CA PRO A 18 -7.22 -6.52 -18.44
C PRO A 18 -7.66 -5.83 -17.16
N PRO A 19 -7.03 -6.11 -16.00
CA PRO A 19 -7.47 -5.51 -14.75
C PRO A 19 -7.50 -4.00 -14.95
N ASN A 20 -8.64 -3.40 -14.61
CA ASN A 20 -8.78 -1.96 -14.66
C ASN A 20 -7.72 -1.32 -13.74
N LYS A 21 -7.43 -0.03 -13.95
CA LYS A 21 -6.38 0.70 -13.21
C LYS A 21 -6.43 0.41 -11.70
N GLU A 22 -7.63 0.49 -11.13
CA GLU A 22 -7.86 0.27 -9.71
C GLU A 22 -7.46 -1.15 -9.26
N ALA A 23 -7.79 -2.19 -10.03
CA ALA A 23 -7.41 -3.56 -9.70
C ALA A 23 -5.89 -3.79 -9.77
N LYS A 24 -5.20 -3.15 -10.73
CA LYS A 24 -3.73 -3.20 -10.83
C LYS A 24 -3.06 -2.53 -9.64
N GLN A 25 -3.48 -1.30 -9.32
CA GLN A 25 -2.92 -0.56 -8.20
C GLN A 25 -3.26 -1.20 -6.85
N ARG A 26 -4.47 -1.74 -6.67
CA ARG A 26 -4.82 -2.54 -5.48
C ARG A 26 -3.85 -3.71 -5.29
N LYS A 27 -3.54 -4.44 -6.37
CA LYS A 27 -2.58 -5.56 -6.33
C LYS A 27 -1.17 -5.10 -5.94
N VAL A 28 -0.71 -3.94 -6.43
CA VAL A 28 0.57 -3.34 -6.02
C VAL A 28 0.61 -3.10 -4.50
N VAL A 29 -0.46 -2.59 -3.92
CA VAL A 29 -0.55 -2.37 -2.47
C VAL A 29 -0.61 -3.70 -1.71
N GLU A 30 -1.37 -4.68 -2.21
CA GLU A 30 -1.43 -6.03 -1.64
C GLU A 30 -0.05 -6.70 -1.62
N GLU A 31 0.71 -6.61 -2.72
CA GLU A 31 2.07 -7.12 -2.84
C GLU A 31 3.02 -6.40 -1.87
N TYR A 32 2.92 -5.08 -1.74
CA TYR A 32 3.71 -4.32 -0.75
C TYR A 32 3.45 -4.78 0.69
N VAL A 33 2.17 -4.85 1.10
CA VAL A 33 1.81 -5.27 2.46
C VAL A 33 2.24 -6.72 2.69
N HIS A 34 2.04 -7.60 1.70
CA HIS A 34 2.49 -8.98 1.79
C HIS A 34 4.00 -9.08 1.97
N THR A 35 4.79 -8.34 1.19
CA THR A 35 6.25 -8.31 1.33
C THR A 35 6.64 -7.81 2.72
N LEU A 36 6.08 -6.69 3.18
CA LEU A 36 6.36 -6.13 4.52
C LEU A 36 6.10 -7.15 5.64
N LEU A 37 4.97 -7.87 5.58
CA LEU A 37 4.60 -8.85 6.60
C LEU A 37 5.53 -10.07 6.62
N ASN A 38 6.12 -10.43 5.48
CA ASN A 38 6.99 -11.59 5.34
C ASN A 38 8.49 -11.28 5.39
N THR A 39 8.91 -10.01 5.28
CA THR A 39 10.31 -9.61 5.46
C THR A 39 10.69 -9.69 6.94
N ASP A 40 11.80 -10.35 7.29
CA ASP A 40 12.28 -10.44 8.68
C ASP A 40 12.50 -9.06 9.31
N ASP A 41 12.20 -8.94 10.61
CA ASP A 41 12.36 -7.67 11.32
C ASP A 41 13.81 -7.16 11.28
N ASP A 42 14.79 -8.06 11.32
CA ASP A 42 16.20 -7.70 11.28
C ASP A 42 16.62 -7.18 9.90
N THR A 43 15.97 -7.62 8.83
CA THR A 43 16.15 -7.04 7.49
C THR A 43 15.60 -5.61 7.45
N ILE A 44 14.45 -5.34 8.07
CA ILE A 44 13.90 -3.98 8.18
C ILE A 44 14.84 -3.10 9.02
N ARG A 45 15.31 -3.60 10.17
CA ARG A 45 16.27 -2.88 11.04
C ARG A 45 17.65 -2.69 10.41
N ALA A 46 17.97 -3.42 9.34
CA ALA A 46 19.25 -3.31 8.65
C ALA A 46 19.27 -2.20 7.59
N ILE A 47 18.15 -1.54 7.30
CA ILE A 47 18.09 -0.45 6.32
C ILE A 47 18.99 0.70 6.76
N ARG A 48 19.89 1.16 5.88
CA ARG A 48 20.79 2.29 6.18
C ARG A 48 20.67 3.43 5.18
N ASN A 49 20.10 3.18 4.00
CA ASN A 49 20.03 4.14 2.91
C ASN A 49 18.84 3.83 1.98
N ASN A 50 18.65 4.68 0.98
CA ASN A 50 17.64 4.51 -0.07
C ASN A 50 17.74 3.19 -0.85
N GLU A 51 18.95 2.68 -1.08
CA GLU A 51 19.15 1.42 -1.82
C GLU A 51 18.54 0.26 -1.03
N ASP A 52 18.71 0.25 0.28
CA ASP A 52 18.10 -0.76 1.16
C ASP A 52 16.57 -0.63 1.23
N ILE A 53 16.04 0.59 1.22
CA ILE A 53 14.59 0.82 1.11
C ILE A 53 14.05 0.25 -0.21
N ALA A 54 14.74 0.51 -1.33
CA ALA A 54 14.34 0.01 -2.64
C ALA A 54 14.39 -1.53 -2.72
N LYS A 55 15.27 -2.19 -1.93
CA LYS A 55 15.32 -3.66 -1.82
C LYS A 55 14.11 -4.25 -1.10
N LEU A 56 13.46 -3.51 -0.18
CA LEU A 56 12.21 -3.99 0.45
C LEU A 56 11.12 -4.19 -0.59
N SER A 57 10.99 -3.29 -1.57
CA SER A 57 10.07 -3.43 -2.68
C SER A 57 10.44 -2.52 -3.83
N SER A 58 10.59 -3.10 -5.02
CA SER A 58 10.79 -2.36 -6.28
C SER A 58 9.55 -1.57 -6.73
N LEU A 59 8.44 -1.70 -6.00
CA LEU A 59 7.22 -0.92 -6.20
C LEU A 59 7.32 0.48 -5.59
N LEU A 60 8.25 0.71 -4.64
CA LEU A 60 8.49 2.02 -4.04
C LEU A 60 9.24 2.92 -5.03
N LYS A 61 8.72 4.13 -5.26
CA LYS A 61 9.36 5.15 -6.11
C LYS A 61 9.96 6.22 -5.21
N LEU A 62 11.25 6.07 -4.92
CA LEU A 62 12.01 7.05 -4.14
C LEU A 62 12.41 8.21 -5.05
N THR A 63 12.02 9.44 -4.73
CA THR A 63 12.29 10.63 -5.57
C THR A 63 13.44 11.49 -5.06
N ARG A 64 13.92 11.21 -3.83
CA ARG A 64 15.02 11.93 -3.20
C ARG A 64 15.83 11.02 -2.27
N ILE A 65 16.97 11.52 -1.81
CA ILE A 65 17.79 10.86 -0.79
C ILE A 65 17.20 11.18 0.60
N TYR A 66 17.07 10.16 1.44
CA TYR A 66 16.60 10.29 2.81
C TYR A 66 17.74 10.53 3.78
N THR A 67 17.49 11.39 4.75
CA THR A 67 18.37 11.56 5.91
C THR A 67 18.30 10.32 6.82
N LYS A 68 19.31 10.14 7.67
CA LYS A 68 19.33 9.05 8.64
C LYS A 68 18.10 9.07 9.55
N GLU A 69 17.69 10.25 10.03
CA GLU A 69 16.52 10.40 10.89
C GLU A 69 15.23 9.96 10.19
N GLU A 70 15.05 10.33 8.92
CA GLU A 70 13.89 9.88 8.14
C GLU A 70 13.89 8.37 7.90
N ILE A 71 15.06 7.77 7.71
CA ILE A 71 15.21 6.31 7.59
C ILE A 71 14.87 5.63 8.91
N ASP A 72 15.41 6.12 10.03
CA ASP A 72 15.14 5.57 11.37
C ASP A 72 13.63 5.64 11.68
N ASN A 73 12.98 6.78 11.39
CA ASN A 73 11.53 6.94 11.52
C ASN A 73 10.74 5.98 10.60
N ALA A 74 11.20 5.77 9.36
CA ALA A 74 10.57 4.84 8.44
C ALA A 74 10.70 3.38 8.92
N ILE A 75 11.85 2.99 9.49
CA ILE A 75 12.06 1.66 10.09
C ILE A 75 11.07 1.43 11.23
N ASP A 76 10.96 2.39 12.15
CA ASP A 76 10.04 2.30 13.28
C ASP A 76 8.59 2.20 12.81
N PHE A 77 8.21 3.00 11.82
CA PHE A 77 6.88 2.96 11.22
C PHE A 77 6.58 1.61 10.54
N LEU A 78 7.50 1.09 9.72
CA LEU A 78 7.32 -0.20 9.03
C LEU A 78 7.18 -1.36 10.04
N LEU A 79 8.01 -1.37 11.09
CA LEU A 79 7.90 -2.36 12.16
C LEU A 79 6.60 -2.24 12.94
N PHE A 80 6.14 -1.01 13.19
CA PHE A 80 4.83 -0.76 13.81
C PHE A 80 3.69 -1.31 12.94
N VAL A 81 3.67 -0.96 11.65
CA VAL A 81 2.66 -1.47 10.70
C VAL A 81 2.66 -2.99 10.66
N LYS A 82 3.86 -3.59 10.56
CA LYS A 82 4.02 -5.05 10.55
C LYS A 82 3.46 -5.70 11.81
N ARG A 83 3.81 -5.19 13.00
CA ARG A 83 3.33 -5.74 14.29
C ARG A 83 1.82 -5.65 14.44
N THR A 84 1.23 -4.52 14.04
CA THR A 84 -0.22 -4.30 14.13
C THR A 84 -1.00 -5.25 13.23
N LEU A 85 -0.48 -5.58 12.05
CA LEU A 85 -1.16 -6.43 11.07
C LEU A 85 -0.78 -7.92 11.15
N LYS A 86 0.25 -8.28 11.93
CA LYS A 86 0.78 -9.64 11.96
C LYS A 86 -0.26 -10.62 12.50
N GLY A 87 -0.59 -11.63 11.68
CA GLY A 87 -1.57 -12.65 12.03
C GLY A 87 -3.03 -12.22 11.85
N HIS A 88 -3.27 -10.97 11.46
CA HIS A 88 -4.61 -10.47 11.16
C HIS A 88 -4.97 -10.66 9.69
N LYS A 89 -6.26 -10.86 9.41
CA LYS A 89 -6.80 -10.77 8.06
C LYS A 89 -7.00 -9.32 7.68
N TYR A 90 -6.54 -8.93 6.50
CA TYR A 90 -6.72 -7.57 5.99
C TYR A 90 -7.33 -7.56 4.59
N LYS A 91 -7.92 -6.42 4.23
CA LYS A 91 -8.36 -6.08 2.87
C LYS A 91 -7.83 -4.71 2.49
N ILE A 92 -7.40 -4.54 1.24
CA ILE A 92 -7.08 -3.22 0.70
C ILE A 92 -8.35 -2.55 0.18
N LEU A 93 -8.69 -1.40 0.76
CA LEU A 93 -9.81 -0.56 0.38
C LEU A 93 -9.33 0.55 -0.55
N ASN A 94 -10.12 0.86 -1.58
CA ASN A 94 -9.93 2.10 -2.32
C ASN A 94 -10.45 3.30 -1.49
N PHE A 95 -10.15 4.52 -1.94
CA PHE A 95 -10.58 5.76 -1.26
C PHE A 95 -12.08 5.80 -0.94
N LYS A 96 -12.96 5.40 -1.87
CA LYS A 96 -14.42 5.44 -1.67
C LYS A 96 -14.87 4.47 -0.58
N GLU A 97 -14.34 3.26 -0.59
CA GLU A 97 -14.60 2.24 0.44
C GLU A 97 -14.11 2.71 1.82
N ALA A 98 -12.89 3.25 1.89
CA ALA A 98 -12.29 3.76 3.12
C ALA A 98 -13.05 4.97 3.66
N ASN A 99 -13.40 5.94 2.81
CA ASN A 99 -14.12 7.15 3.21
C ASN A 99 -15.49 6.83 3.82
N LYS A 100 -16.17 5.79 3.32
CA LYS A 100 -17.43 5.33 3.90
C LYS A 100 -17.25 4.83 5.34
N LYS A 101 -16.14 4.14 5.62
CA LYS A 101 -15.83 3.63 6.97
C LYS A 101 -15.39 4.76 7.91
N LEU A 102 -14.54 5.65 7.42
CA LEU A 102 -13.95 6.76 8.19
C LEU A 102 -14.86 7.98 8.32
N LYS A 103 -16.12 7.93 7.84
CA LYS A 103 -17.01 9.10 7.81
C LYS A 103 -17.25 9.73 9.19
N GLY A 104 -17.25 8.92 10.25
CA GLY A 104 -17.38 9.39 11.64
C GLY A 104 -16.11 10.01 12.23
N GLU A 105 -14.98 9.85 11.55
CA GLU A 105 -13.62 10.17 12.02
C GLU A 105 -12.94 11.28 11.19
N GLY A 106 -13.73 12.01 10.39
CA GLY A 106 -13.22 13.05 9.51
C GLY A 106 -13.02 12.63 8.05
N GLY A 107 -13.21 11.34 7.74
CA GLY A 107 -13.16 10.80 6.38
C GLY A 107 -11.76 10.37 5.93
N ALA A 108 -11.70 9.76 4.74
CA ALA A 108 -10.43 9.43 4.10
C ALA A 108 -9.77 10.68 3.51
N VAL A 109 -8.44 10.69 3.45
CA VAL A 109 -7.65 11.77 2.88
C VAL A 109 -7.39 11.48 1.40
N ALA A 110 -7.70 12.44 0.54
CA ALA A 110 -7.39 12.34 -0.89
C ALA A 110 -5.95 12.83 -1.16
N SER A 111 -5.28 12.21 -2.12
CA SER A 111 -3.98 12.66 -2.62
C SER A 111 -4.16 13.43 -3.91
N ASP A 112 -3.34 14.46 -4.10
CA ASP A 112 -3.21 15.22 -5.34
C ASP A 112 -2.27 14.56 -6.36
N ARG A 113 -1.55 13.50 -5.98
CA ARG A 113 -0.49 12.86 -6.77
C ARG A 113 -0.80 11.42 -7.19
N GLY A 114 -1.90 10.83 -6.69
CA GLY A 114 -2.24 9.46 -7.02
C GLY A 114 -3.51 8.95 -6.33
N ASP A 115 -3.82 7.69 -6.60
CA ASP A 115 -4.95 7.00 -5.99
C ASP A 115 -4.58 6.48 -4.60
N VAL A 116 -5.46 6.69 -3.63
CA VAL A 116 -5.22 6.35 -2.22
C VAL A 116 -5.89 5.04 -1.85
N TYR A 117 -5.11 4.18 -1.22
CA TYR A 117 -5.53 2.89 -0.71
C TYR A 117 -5.29 2.79 0.80
N TYR A 118 -6.17 2.06 1.47
CA TYR A 118 -6.14 1.90 2.92
C TYR A 118 -6.15 0.42 3.29
N ILE A 119 -5.39 0.07 4.33
CA ILE A 119 -5.40 -1.27 4.90
C ILE A 119 -6.55 -1.33 5.90
N TYR A 120 -7.54 -2.18 5.63
CA TYR A 120 -8.62 -2.48 6.55
C TYR A 120 -8.32 -3.79 7.27
N ASP A 121 -8.16 -3.71 8.58
CA ASP A 121 -8.02 -4.84 9.46
C ASP A 121 -9.41 -5.45 9.69
N ILE A 122 -9.62 -6.66 9.18
CA ILE A 122 -10.92 -7.34 9.24
C ILE A 122 -11.21 -7.80 10.67
N ASP A 123 -10.17 -8.19 11.40
CA ASP A 123 -10.30 -8.76 12.74
C ASP A 123 -10.58 -7.66 13.77
N GLN A 124 -9.93 -6.50 13.63
CA GLN A 124 -10.20 -5.30 14.43
C GLN A 124 -11.40 -4.48 13.93
N LYS A 125 -11.88 -4.76 12.72
CA LYS A 125 -12.94 -4.01 12.03
C LYS A 125 -12.62 -2.53 11.86
N ASP A 126 -11.35 -2.19 11.68
CA ASP A 126 -10.87 -0.82 11.66
C ASP A 126 -9.95 -0.54 10.45
N VAL A 127 -9.84 0.72 10.06
CA VAL A 127 -8.94 1.18 9.00
C VAL A 127 -7.64 1.67 9.63
N PHE A 128 -6.52 1.12 9.18
CA PHE A 128 -5.21 1.60 9.60
C PHE A 128 -4.85 2.90 8.87
N PHE A 129 -5.44 3.99 9.34
CA PHE A 129 -5.42 5.30 8.68
C PHE A 129 -4.01 5.83 8.39
N GLN A 130 -3.10 5.73 9.36
CA GLN A 130 -1.73 6.25 9.23
C GLN A 130 -0.91 5.50 8.16
N ALA A 131 -1.27 4.27 7.82
CA ALA A 131 -0.60 3.43 6.81
C ALA A 131 -1.29 3.49 5.44
N ALA A 132 -1.93 4.61 5.12
CA ALA A 132 -2.50 4.83 3.80
C ALA A 132 -1.39 4.90 2.74
N VAL A 133 -1.64 4.24 1.62
CA VAL A 133 -0.69 4.08 0.52
C VAL A 133 -1.19 4.87 -0.69
N VAL A 134 -0.32 5.69 -1.27
CA VAL A 134 -0.62 6.42 -2.51
C VAL A 134 0.11 5.75 -3.67
N VAL A 135 -0.64 5.45 -4.73
CA VAL A 135 -0.12 4.83 -5.95
C VAL A 135 -0.31 5.78 -7.13
N ASP A 136 0.77 6.03 -7.87
CA ASP A 136 0.74 6.88 -9.07
C ASP A 136 0.19 6.14 -10.31
N ASP A 137 0.07 6.86 -11.43
CA ASP A 137 -0.46 6.33 -12.68
C ASP A 137 0.44 5.22 -13.30
N ASP A 138 1.73 5.19 -12.93
CA ASP A 138 2.68 4.16 -13.34
C ASP A 138 2.58 2.89 -12.46
N ASN A 139 1.62 2.84 -11.53
CA ASN A 139 1.45 1.79 -10.52
C ASN A 139 2.66 1.68 -9.57
N LYS A 140 3.30 2.82 -9.27
CA LYS A 140 4.35 2.90 -8.26
C LYS A 140 3.81 3.50 -6.97
N ILE A 141 4.26 2.96 -5.85
CA ILE A 141 3.95 3.49 -4.53
C ILE A 141 4.81 4.72 -4.31
N ILE A 142 4.15 5.86 -4.11
CA ILE A 142 4.79 7.16 -3.89
C ILE A 142 4.59 7.66 -2.46
N SER A 143 3.81 6.98 -1.63
CA SER A 143 3.68 7.25 -0.19
C SER A 143 3.17 5.99 0.50
N ILE A 144 3.66 5.73 1.71
CA ILE A 144 3.22 4.62 2.57
C ILE A 144 2.70 5.08 3.94
N ALA A 145 2.70 6.39 4.18
CA ALA A 145 2.35 6.94 5.48
C ALA A 145 1.62 8.28 5.35
N ILE A 146 0.72 8.54 6.30
CA ILE A 146 0.20 9.86 6.62
C ILE A 146 0.95 10.37 7.86
N GLY A 147 1.47 11.59 7.78
CA GLY A 147 2.11 12.29 8.89
C GLY A 147 1.61 13.72 9.02
N MET A 148 2.35 14.55 9.75
CA MET A 148 2.11 15.98 9.87
C MET A 148 3.13 16.74 9.01
N CYS A 149 2.65 17.59 8.09
CA CYS A 149 3.48 18.49 7.29
C CYS A 149 3.19 19.96 7.62
N ASP A 150 4.16 20.83 7.33
CA ASP A 150 4.09 22.28 7.31
C ASP A 150 3.73 23.00 8.62
N HIS A 151 3.82 24.34 8.58
CA HIS A 151 3.33 25.27 9.60
C HIS A 151 2.21 26.13 8.99
N PRO A 152 0.94 26.02 9.44
CA PRO A 152 0.47 25.17 10.54
C PRO A 152 0.49 23.68 10.18
N GLN A 153 0.67 22.84 11.20
CA GLN A 153 0.71 21.39 11.02
C GLN A 153 -0.61 20.88 10.44
N ARG A 154 -0.51 20.12 9.35
CA ARG A 154 -1.65 19.49 8.66
C ARG A 154 -1.33 18.04 8.37
N LEU A 155 -2.37 17.20 8.36
CA LEU A 155 -2.25 15.85 7.86
C LEU A 155 -1.85 15.88 6.38
N CYS A 156 -0.83 15.08 6.03
CA CYS A 156 -0.30 15.00 4.68
C CYS A 156 0.22 13.58 4.41
N PHE A 157 0.31 13.22 3.14
CA PHE A 157 1.06 12.04 2.73
C PHE A 157 2.56 12.35 2.77
N LEU A 158 3.33 11.42 3.34
CA LEU A 158 4.78 11.47 3.36
C LEU A 158 5.31 10.84 2.07
N TYR A 159 5.49 11.68 1.05
CA TYR A 159 5.91 11.23 -0.28
C TYR A 159 7.35 10.71 -0.31
N LEU A 160 7.55 9.63 -1.07
CA LEU A 160 8.77 8.86 -1.25
C LEU A 160 9.79 9.50 -2.21
#